data_AF-A0A0G1M7K5-F1
#
_entry.id   AF-A0A0G1M7K5-F1
#
_cell.length_a   1.000
_cell.length_b   1.000
_cell.length_c   1.000
_cell.angle_alpha   90.00
_cell.angle_beta   90.00
_cell.angle_gamma   90.00
#
_symmetry.space_group_name_H-M   'P 1'
#
loop_
_entity.id
_entity.type
_entity.pdbx_description
1 polymer ?
#
loop_
_entity_poly.entity_id
_entity_poly.type
_entity_poly.pdbx_seq_one_letter_code
_entity_poly.pdbx_strand_id
1 'polypeptide(L)'
;HEPPSDLDPAMVDALLAFSYLPSTNSVTATILNLCRKKIIKITQQKKAPVLGLFSLEPEITFEIKDNPSLTEIESKVVSLLYLDEQTSITKTEILEKLKDDTTRLTDWNAWRDKVKSQLLKNGYLDTESNKLKSQMIIDIVFSGIFSFIVIFFAQFLGIFSSRPELIILGVMGISGIYVFLLILFYITMDKRTLKGAQEAAGWIAFKKYLKDYSVTKNYPLESVIIWEKYIVYGSALGISLKALSELPIKFKGATTQTSYLYAAGLSDSGQLSFGSLSTGFNSLSSSYGASGSGSSGGFSGGGGGGGGGSGGGMS
;
A
#
# COMPACT_ATOMS: atom_id res chain seq x y z
N HIS A 1 6.12 21.23 11.54
CA HIS A 1 7.15 20.17 11.42
C HIS A 1 7.36 19.83 9.95
N GLU A 2 8.59 19.68 9.50
CA GLU A 2 8.87 19.25 8.12
C GLU A 2 8.96 17.72 8.03
N PRO A 3 8.76 17.13 6.84
CA PRO A 3 9.07 15.72 6.62
C PRO A 3 10.52 15.42 7.01
N PRO A 4 10.82 14.24 7.60
CA PRO A 4 12.17 13.89 8.06
C PRO A 4 13.22 13.91 6.94
N SER A 5 12.81 13.54 5.72
CA SER A 5 13.66 13.49 4.53
C SER A 5 12.81 13.59 3.26
N ASP A 6 13.46 13.79 2.10
CA ASP A 6 12.82 13.75 0.78
C ASP A 6 12.78 12.32 0.20
N LEU A 7 12.59 11.30 1.05
CA LEU A 7 12.42 9.91 0.63
C LEU A 7 11.24 9.78 -0.35
N ASP A 8 11.32 8.79 -1.24
CA ASP A 8 10.18 8.45 -2.11
C ASP A 8 8.96 8.05 -1.25
N PRO A 9 7.75 8.59 -1.53
CA PRO A 9 6.56 8.29 -0.73
C PRO A 9 6.24 6.80 -0.63
N ALA A 10 6.50 6.01 -1.68
CA ALA A 10 6.31 4.56 -1.64
C ALA A 10 7.31 3.87 -0.69
N MET A 11 8.54 4.39 -0.63
CA MET A 11 9.53 3.92 0.34
C MET A 11 9.14 4.29 1.77
N VAL A 12 8.46 5.42 2.01
CA VAL A 12 8.01 5.83 3.35
C VAL A 12 6.97 4.85 3.90
N ASP A 13 5.93 4.57 3.11
CA ASP A 13 4.89 3.61 3.46
C ASP A 13 5.48 2.21 3.68
N ALA A 14 6.30 1.74 2.74
CA ALA A 14 6.99 0.46 2.84
C ALA A 14 7.88 0.38 4.09
N LEU A 15 8.64 1.43 4.41
CA LEU A 15 9.54 1.43 5.57
C LEU A 15 8.78 1.26 6.89
N LEU A 16 7.55 1.79 6.98
CA LEU A 16 6.70 1.69 8.17
C LEU A 16 5.86 0.41 8.21
N ALA A 17 5.60 -0.21 7.05
CA ALA A 17 4.88 -1.47 6.96
C ALA A 17 5.67 -2.62 7.59
N PHE A 18 4.96 -3.56 8.22
CA PHE A 18 5.56 -4.74 8.81
C PHE A 18 6.19 -5.68 7.76
N SER A 19 5.61 -5.74 6.56
CA SER A 19 6.13 -6.55 5.44
C SER A 19 7.26 -5.88 4.66
N TYR A 20 7.55 -4.60 4.94
CA TYR A 20 8.46 -3.77 4.15
C TYR A 20 8.11 -3.64 2.66
N LEU A 21 6.84 -3.84 2.34
CA LEU A 21 6.28 -3.68 1.00
C LEU A 21 5.31 -2.49 1.00
N PRO A 22 5.28 -1.70 -0.08
CA PRO A 22 4.36 -0.59 -0.19
C PRO A 22 2.92 -1.09 -0.34
N SER A 23 1.97 -0.31 0.20
CA SER A 23 0.53 -0.57 0.09
C SER A 23 -0.08 0.20 -1.09
N THR A 24 -1.40 0.10 -1.28
CA THR A 24 -2.10 0.92 -2.27
C THR A 24 -2.05 2.42 -1.96
N ASN A 25 -1.86 2.81 -0.70
CA ASN A 25 -1.65 4.21 -0.33
C ASN A 25 -0.38 4.78 -0.99
N SER A 26 0.66 3.97 -1.16
CA SER A 26 1.88 4.36 -1.87
C SER A 26 1.63 4.72 -3.33
N VAL A 27 0.69 4.06 -4.01
CA VAL A 27 0.34 4.41 -5.40
C VAL A 27 -0.24 5.80 -5.45
N THR A 28 -1.25 6.06 -4.60
CA THR A 28 -1.88 7.38 -4.49
C THR A 28 -0.84 8.45 -4.13
N ALA A 29 0.03 8.18 -3.17
CA ALA A 29 1.10 9.10 -2.78
C ALA A 29 2.09 9.37 -3.92
N THR A 30 2.44 8.35 -4.71
CA THR A 30 3.32 8.48 -5.87
C THR A 30 2.67 9.31 -6.97
N ILE A 31 1.38 9.08 -7.27
CA ILE A 31 0.61 9.89 -8.22
C ILE A 31 0.60 11.36 -7.78
N LEU A 32 0.33 11.62 -6.51
CA LEU A 32 0.31 12.97 -5.95
C LEU A 32 1.71 13.61 -6.01
N ASN A 33 2.77 12.83 -5.80
CA ASN A 33 4.15 13.29 -5.94
C ASN A 33 4.49 13.66 -7.39
N LEU A 34 4.02 12.86 -8.35
CA LEU A 34 4.15 13.16 -9.78
C LEU A 34 3.37 14.42 -10.17
N CYS A 35 2.22 14.67 -9.54
CA CYS A 35 1.48 15.93 -9.69
C CYS A 35 2.26 17.12 -9.12
N ARG A 36 2.83 16.97 -7.92
CA ARG A 36 3.72 17.97 -7.29
C ARG A 36 4.92 18.29 -8.18
N LYS A 37 5.49 17.29 -8.85
CA LYS A 37 6.59 17.43 -9.83
C LYS A 37 6.13 17.98 -11.19
N LYS A 38 4.83 18.25 -11.39
CA LYS A 38 4.22 18.69 -12.66
C LYS A 38 4.42 17.71 -13.83
N ILE A 39 4.48 16.41 -13.50
CA ILE A 39 4.63 15.33 -14.48
C ILE A 39 3.26 14.77 -14.87
N ILE A 40 2.39 14.51 -13.89
CA ILE A 40 1.01 14.09 -14.13
C ILE A 40 0.07 15.24 -13.77
N LYS A 41 -0.81 15.60 -14.69
CA LYS A 41 -1.92 16.52 -14.44
C LYS A 41 -3.17 15.70 -14.16
N ILE A 42 -3.92 16.09 -13.13
CA ILE A 42 -5.20 15.49 -12.79
C ILE A 42 -6.29 16.48 -13.09
N THR A 43 -7.30 16.05 -13.84
CA THR A 43 -8.51 16.83 -14.13
C THR A 43 -9.73 16.07 -13.64
N GLN A 44 -10.68 16.78 -13.02
CA GLN A 44 -11.96 16.22 -12.61
C GLN A 44 -13.08 16.72 -13.52
N GLN A 45 -13.96 15.81 -13.94
CA GLN A 45 -15.19 16.15 -14.66
C GLN A 45 -16.40 15.68 -13.86
N LYS A 46 -17.33 16.59 -13.55
CA LYS A 46 -18.60 16.22 -12.90
C LYS A 46 -19.39 15.32 -13.85
N LYS A 47 -19.73 14.12 -13.38
CA LYS A 47 -20.71 13.28 -14.07
C LYS A 47 -22.12 13.77 -13.73
N ALA A 48 -22.95 13.95 -14.75
CA ALA A 48 -24.36 14.30 -14.54
C ALA A 48 -25.06 13.16 -13.80
N PRO A 49 -25.92 13.44 -12.80
CA PRO A 49 -26.63 12.40 -12.08
C PRO A 49 -27.52 11.61 -13.04
N VAL A 50 -27.43 10.28 -12.99
CA VAL A 50 -28.34 9.41 -13.77
C VAL A 50 -29.73 9.54 -13.16
N LEU A 51 -30.67 10.05 -13.95
CA LEU A 51 -32.07 10.24 -13.57
C LEU A 51 -32.30 11.17 -12.35
N GLY A 52 -31.31 11.99 -11.97
CA GLY A 52 -31.43 12.93 -10.84
C GLY A 52 -31.44 12.28 -9.44
N LEU A 53 -31.33 10.96 -9.34
CA LEU A 53 -31.49 10.21 -8.09
C LEU A 53 -30.16 9.86 -7.41
N PHE A 54 -29.07 9.78 -8.18
CA PHE A 54 -27.76 9.37 -7.67
C PHE A 54 -26.67 10.36 -8.10
N SER A 55 -26.00 10.97 -7.12
CA SER A 55 -24.77 11.71 -7.36
C SER A 55 -23.68 10.71 -7.74
N LEU A 56 -23.10 10.85 -8.93
CA LEU A 56 -22.00 10.02 -9.39
C LEU A 56 -20.67 10.60 -8.90
N GLU A 57 -19.73 9.72 -8.55
CA GLU A 57 -18.34 10.16 -8.33
C GLU A 57 -17.85 10.90 -9.58
N PRO A 58 -17.14 12.03 -9.42
CA PRO A 58 -16.56 12.74 -10.55
C PRO A 58 -15.58 11.83 -11.29
N GLU A 59 -15.56 11.94 -12.61
CA GLU A 59 -14.57 11.23 -13.43
C GLU A 59 -13.23 11.92 -13.26
N ILE A 60 -12.18 11.13 -13.02
CA ILE A 60 -10.82 11.62 -12.87
C ILE A 60 -10.03 11.22 -14.11
N THR A 61 -9.38 12.18 -14.76
CA THR A 61 -8.48 11.96 -15.89
C THR A 61 -7.06 12.26 -15.48
N PHE A 62 -6.15 11.36 -15.80
CA PHE A 62 -4.71 11.51 -15.61
C PHE A 62 -4.07 11.80 -16.97
N GLU A 63 -3.28 12.86 -17.05
CA GLU A 63 -2.55 13.26 -18.26
C GLU A 63 -1.06 13.35 -17.92
N ILE A 64 -0.21 12.64 -18.66
CA ILE A 64 1.24 12.63 -18.45
C ILE A 64 1.93 13.59 -19.43
N LYS A 65 2.95 14.30 -18.95
CA LYS A 65 3.79 15.17 -19.76
C LYS A 65 4.71 14.35 -20.69
N ASP A 66 4.98 14.88 -21.89
CA ASP A 66 5.97 14.32 -22.82
C ASP A 66 7.37 14.18 -22.20
N ASN A 67 8.00 13.02 -22.44
CA ASN A 67 9.35 12.65 -21.98
C ASN A 67 9.63 13.01 -20.50
N PRO A 68 8.90 12.42 -19.55
CA PRO A 68 9.04 12.74 -18.14
C PRO A 68 10.33 12.16 -17.55
N SER A 69 10.99 12.93 -16.68
CA SER A 69 12.09 12.42 -15.86
C SER A 69 11.51 11.68 -14.65
N LEU A 70 11.49 10.35 -14.74
CA LEU A 70 10.92 9.46 -13.72
C LEU A 70 12.02 8.66 -13.03
N THR A 71 11.87 8.43 -11.72
CA THR A 71 12.63 7.39 -11.05
C THR A 71 12.14 5.99 -11.45
N GLU A 72 12.91 4.96 -11.16
CA GLU A 72 12.51 3.57 -11.45
C GLU A 72 11.20 3.15 -10.74
N ILE A 73 10.94 3.68 -9.54
CA ILE A 73 9.71 3.44 -8.79
C ILE A 73 8.53 4.13 -9.47
N GLU A 74 8.71 5.41 -9.82
CA GLU A 74 7.69 6.22 -10.48
C GLU A 74 7.32 5.70 -11.86
N SER A 75 8.31 5.25 -12.65
CA SER A 75 8.09 4.65 -13.97
C SER A 75 7.18 3.42 -13.91
N LYS A 76 7.33 2.58 -12.88
CA LYS A 76 6.44 1.43 -12.67
C LYS A 76 5.03 1.83 -12.23
N VAL A 77 4.87 2.94 -11.50
CA VAL A 77 3.53 3.48 -11.20
C VAL A 77 2.88 4.03 -12.46
N VAL A 78 3.64 4.72 -13.31
CA VAL A 78 3.17 5.20 -14.61
C VAL A 78 2.70 4.04 -15.49
N SER A 79 3.45 2.94 -15.54
CA SER A 79 3.03 1.73 -16.29
C SER A 79 1.80 1.06 -15.69
N LEU A 80 1.69 1.01 -14.35
CA LEU A 80 0.49 0.51 -13.66
C LEU A 80 -0.78 1.34 -13.94
N LEU A 81 -0.61 2.58 -14.40
CA LEU A 81 -1.70 3.47 -14.81
C LEU A 81 -1.93 3.45 -16.33
N TYR A 82 -1.21 2.61 -17.09
CA TYR A 82 -1.19 2.59 -18.57
C TYR A 82 -0.75 3.92 -19.21
N LEU A 83 -0.06 4.79 -18.46
CA LEU A 83 0.38 6.11 -18.95
C LEU A 83 1.72 6.04 -19.70
N ASP A 84 2.29 4.86 -19.86
CA ASP A 84 3.39 4.55 -20.77
C ASP A 84 2.92 4.21 -22.20
N GLU A 85 1.67 3.76 -22.34
CA GLU A 85 1.04 3.41 -23.62
C GLU A 85 0.23 4.57 -24.23
N GLN A 86 -0.30 5.46 -23.38
CA GLN A 86 -1.14 6.60 -23.79
C GLN A 86 -0.87 7.85 -22.95
N THR A 87 -1.07 9.03 -23.54
CA THR A 87 -0.80 10.33 -22.89
C THR A 87 -1.86 10.74 -21.87
N SER A 88 -3.07 10.20 -21.99
CA SER A 88 -4.20 10.49 -21.11
C SER A 88 -5.07 9.27 -20.90
N ILE A 89 -5.54 9.06 -19.68
CA ILE A 89 -6.41 7.94 -19.32
C ILE A 89 -7.39 8.33 -18.22
N THR A 90 -8.59 7.77 -18.27
CA THR A 90 -9.60 7.98 -17.22
C THR A 90 -9.49 6.93 -16.12
N LYS A 91 -9.90 7.29 -14.91
CA LYS A 91 -9.99 6.38 -13.76
C LYS A 91 -10.88 5.18 -14.07
N THR A 92 -12.02 5.40 -14.73
CA THR A 92 -12.92 4.30 -15.11
C THR A 92 -12.24 3.34 -16.09
N GLU A 93 -11.53 3.86 -17.09
CA GLU A 93 -10.79 3.04 -18.05
C GLU A 93 -9.66 2.23 -17.39
N ILE A 94 -8.92 2.82 -16.45
CA ILE A 94 -7.92 2.08 -15.65
C ILE A 94 -8.60 0.91 -14.94
N LEU A 95 -9.71 1.17 -14.23
CA LEU A 95 -10.42 0.14 -13.47
C LEU A 95 -11.04 -0.95 -14.34
N GLU A 96 -11.40 -0.63 -15.58
CA GLU A 96 -11.89 -1.59 -16.57
C GLU A 96 -10.74 -2.47 -17.07
N LYS A 97 -9.63 -1.88 -17.52
CA LYS A 97 -8.44 -2.62 -17.97
C LYS A 97 -7.87 -3.53 -16.88
N LEU A 98 -7.87 -3.09 -15.61
CA LEU A 98 -7.41 -3.89 -14.48
C LEU A 98 -8.22 -5.17 -14.24
N LYS A 99 -9.44 -5.30 -14.76
CA LYS A 99 -10.25 -6.53 -14.61
C LYS A 99 -9.78 -7.64 -15.53
N ASP A 100 -9.36 -7.30 -16.74
CA ASP A 100 -9.03 -8.26 -17.80
C ASP A 100 -7.52 -8.52 -17.91
N ASP A 101 -6.70 -7.60 -17.41
CA ASP A 101 -5.25 -7.65 -17.58
C ASP A 101 -4.55 -8.50 -16.50
N THR A 102 -4.41 -9.79 -16.80
CA THR A 102 -3.70 -10.76 -15.95
C THR A 102 -2.23 -10.43 -15.71
N THR A 103 -1.60 -9.60 -16.53
CA THR A 103 -0.17 -9.24 -16.38
C THR A 103 0.05 -8.22 -15.26
N ARG A 104 -0.98 -7.45 -14.88
CA ARG A 104 -0.85 -6.37 -13.89
C ARG A 104 -0.60 -6.83 -12.48
N LEU A 105 -0.95 -8.07 -12.15
CA LEU A 105 -0.49 -8.66 -10.89
C LEU A 105 1.03 -8.76 -10.84
N THR A 106 1.66 -9.19 -11.95
CA THR A 106 3.11 -9.32 -12.05
C THR A 106 3.77 -7.95 -11.96
N ASP A 107 3.23 -6.95 -12.64
CA ASP A 107 3.74 -5.57 -12.56
C ASP A 107 3.59 -4.96 -11.16
N TRP A 108 2.44 -5.21 -10.52
CA TRP A 108 2.19 -4.82 -9.13
C TRP A 108 3.25 -5.41 -8.20
N ASN A 109 3.48 -6.71 -8.28
CA ASN A 109 4.50 -7.38 -7.48
C ASN A 109 5.90 -6.86 -7.79
N ALA A 110 6.25 -6.71 -9.07
CA ALA A 110 7.54 -6.19 -9.50
C ALA A 110 7.79 -4.76 -9.02
N TRP A 111 6.75 -3.93 -8.90
CA TRP A 111 6.84 -2.62 -8.29
C TRP A 111 7.07 -2.69 -6.78
N ARG A 112 6.31 -3.52 -6.05
CA ARG A 112 6.50 -3.71 -4.61
C ARG A 112 7.92 -4.19 -4.27
N ASP A 113 8.42 -5.16 -5.04
CA ASP A 113 9.78 -5.69 -4.91
C ASP A 113 10.84 -4.63 -5.23
N LYS A 114 10.58 -3.77 -6.23
CA LYS A 114 11.50 -2.69 -6.59
C LYS A 114 11.61 -1.65 -5.46
N VAL A 115 10.50 -1.31 -4.80
CA VAL A 115 10.52 -0.41 -3.64
C VAL A 115 11.33 -1.03 -2.49
N LYS A 116 11.12 -2.31 -2.17
CA LYS A 116 11.91 -3.01 -1.16
C LYS A 116 13.39 -3.09 -1.53
N SER A 117 13.72 -3.34 -2.79
CA SER A 117 15.10 -3.34 -3.31
C SER A 117 15.78 -1.98 -3.15
N GLN A 118 15.07 -0.88 -3.39
CA GLN A 118 15.58 0.48 -3.17
C GLN A 118 15.81 0.77 -1.69
N LEU A 119 14.94 0.29 -0.78
CA LEU A 119 15.16 0.39 0.67
C LEU A 119 16.43 -0.37 1.12
N LEU A 120 16.68 -1.55 0.57
CA LEU A 120 17.90 -2.34 0.80
C LEU A 120 19.14 -1.61 0.26
N LYS A 121 19.08 -1.12 -0.99
CA LYS A 121 20.18 -0.39 -1.64
C LYS A 121 20.55 0.89 -0.89
N ASN A 122 19.57 1.58 -0.33
CA ASN A 122 19.77 2.81 0.45
C ASN A 122 20.21 2.55 1.90
N GLY A 123 20.34 1.28 2.29
CA GLY A 123 20.80 0.85 3.60
C GLY A 123 19.78 1.05 4.73
N TYR A 124 18.49 1.14 4.42
CA TYR A 124 17.42 1.21 5.43
C TYR A 124 17.00 -0.17 5.93
N LEU A 125 17.13 -1.19 5.08
CA LEU A 125 16.89 -2.59 5.42
C LEU A 125 18.20 -3.38 5.38
N ASP A 126 18.30 -4.38 6.25
CA ASP A 126 19.46 -5.25 6.31
C ASP A 126 19.44 -6.26 5.14
N THR A 127 20.49 -6.20 4.32
CA THR A 127 20.67 -7.06 3.14
C THR A 127 20.96 -8.51 3.49
N GLU A 128 21.61 -8.78 4.63
CA GLU A 128 21.92 -10.14 5.07
C GLU A 128 20.65 -10.86 5.52
N SER A 129 19.85 -10.20 6.36
CA SER A 129 18.53 -10.68 6.78
C SER A 129 17.61 -11.03 5.60
N ASN A 130 17.59 -10.20 4.54
CA ASN A 130 16.77 -10.47 3.35
C ASN A 130 17.29 -11.67 2.52
N LYS A 131 18.60 -11.88 2.44
CA LYS A 131 19.18 -13.06 1.77
C LYS A 131 18.81 -14.35 2.50
N LEU A 132 18.95 -14.37 3.83
CA LEU A 132 18.57 -15.51 4.65
C LEU A 132 17.06 -15.80 4.54
N LYS A 133 16.23 -14.76 4.52
CA LYS A 133 14.79 -14.91 4.29
C LYS A 133 14.46 -15.60 2.97
N SER A 134 15.18 -15.29 1.89
CA SER A 134 14.99 -15.95 0.59
C SER A 134 15.39 -17.43 0.62
N GLN A 135 16.41 -17.80 1.40
CA GLN A 135 16.83 -19.19 1.57
C GLN A 135 15.79 -19.99 2.37
N MET A 136 15.13 -19.38 3.36
CA MET A 136 14.07 -20.03 4.12
C MET A 136 12.87 -20.45 3.28
N ILE A 137 12.56 -19.74 2.18
CA ILE A 137 11.47 -20.15 1.26
C ILE A 137 11.79 -21.53 0.66
N ILE A 138 13.04 -21.73 0.27
CA ILE A 138 13.53 -22.99 -0.27
C ILE A 138 13.37 -24.08 0.80
N ASP A 139 13.79 -23.82 2.04
CA ASP A 139 13.66 -24.77 3.15
C ASP A 139 12.21 -25.14 3.48
N ILE A 140 11.28 -24.17 3.44
CA ILE A 140 9.84 -24.41 3.66
C ILE A 140 9.28 -25.33 2.56
N VAL A 141 9.57 -25.04 1.29
CA VAL A 141 9.11 -25.84 0.15
C VAL A 141 9.70 -27.25 0.20
N PHE A 142 11.00 -27.38 0.44
CA PHE A 142 11.67 -28.67 0.57
C PHE A 142 11.13 -29.48 1.75
N SER A 143 10.89 -28.86 2.90
CA SER A 143 10.31 -29.54 4.06
C SER A 143 8.92 -30.11 3.76
N GLY A 144 8.09 -29.37 3.02
CA GLY A 144 6.77 -29.82 2.60
C GLY A 144 6.84 -31.03 1.66
N ILE A 145 7.67 -30.94 0.61
CA ILE A 145 7.88 -32.02 -0.36
C ILE A 145 8.49 -33.26 0.33
N PHE A 146 9.48 -33.07 1.19
CA PHE A 146 10.13 -34.15 1.93
C PHE A 146 9.15 -34.88 2.83
N SER A 147 8.31 -34.14 3.58
CA SER A 147 7.28 -34.73 4.44
C SER A 147 6.28 -35.56 3.63
N PHE A 148 5.87 -35.09 2.45
CA PHE A 148 4.99 -35.82 1.55
C PHE A 148 5.64 -37.11 1.03
N ILE A 149 6.90 -37.04 0.60
CA ILE A 149 7.67 -38.21 0.11
C ILE A 149 7.80 -39.27 1.21
N VAL A 150 8.14 -38.88 2.44
CA VAL A 150 8.30 -39.80 3.57
C VAL A 150 7.00 -40.55 3.86
N ILE A 151 5.86 -39.84 3.89
CA ILE A 151 4.55 -40.45 4.13
C ILE A 151 4.18 -41.40 2.98
N PHE A 152 4.36 -40.97 1.73
CA PHE A 152 4.05 -41.77 0.55
C PHE A 152 4.88 -43.06 0.48
N PHE A 153 6.19 -42.95 0.72
CA PHE A 153 7.10 -44.10 0.66
C PHE A 153 6.89 -45.07 1.84
N ALA A 154 6.60 -44.55 3.03
CA ALA A 154 6.31 -45.38 4.20
C ALA A 154 5.00 -46.19 4.03
N GLN A 155 4.01 -45.61 3.36
CA GLN A 155 2.78 -46.32 2.96
C GLN A 155 3.07 -47.39 1.89
N PHE A 156 3.89 -47.08 0.88
CA PHE A 156 4.26 -48.02 -0.18
C PHE A 156 5.02 -49.25 0.35
N LEU A 157 5.93 -49.06 1.31
CA LEU A 157 6.71 -50.12 1.94
C LEU A 157 5.90 -50.96 2.95
N GLY A 158 4.63 -50.64 3.20
CA GLY A 158 3.79 -51.36 4.15
C GLY A 158 4.28 -51.27 5.60
N ILE A 159 5.09 -50.26 5.93
CA ILE A 159 5.65 -50.05 7.28
C ILE A 159 4.51 -49.89 8.31
N PHE A 160 3.37 -49.34 7.88
CA PHE A 160 2.19 -49.15 8.71
C PHE A 160 1.23 -50.35 8.62
N SER A 161 1.64 -51.51 9.15
CA SER A 161 0.78 -52.71 9.18
C SER A 161 -0.29 -52.68 10.28
N SER A 162 -0.21 -51.74 11.22
CA SER A 162 -1.18 -51.58 12.32
C SER A 162 -1.51 -50.10 12.57
N ARG A 163 -2.77 -49.72 12.33
CA ARG A 163 -3.35 -48.39 12.58
C ARG A 163 -2.51 -47.20 12.04
N PRO A 164 -2.34 -47.09 10.70
CA PRO A 164 -1.57 -46.00 10.06
C PRO A 164 -2.04 -44.60 10.45
N GLU A 165 -3.31 -44.43 10.80
CA GLU A 165 -3.94 -43.14 11.07
C GLU A 165 -3.26 -42.35 12.19
N LEU A 166 -2.85 -43.02 13.28
CA LEU A 166 -2.18 -42.34 14.40
C LEU A 166 -0.77 -41.86 14.05
N ILE A 167 -0.06 -42.63 13.22
CA ILE A 167 1.31 -42.28 12.81
C ILE A 167 1.28 -41.16 11.76
N ILE A 168 0.35 -41.23 10.80
CA ILE A 168 0.14 -40.17 9.83
C ILE A 168 -0.23 -38.86 10.54
N LEU A 169 -1.14 -38.91 11.53
CA LEU A 169 -1.50 -37.74 12.32
C LEU A 169 -0.30 -37.17 13.09
N GLY A 170 0.53 -38.03 13.68
CA GLY A 170 1.75 -37.62 14.39
C GLY A 170 2.77 -36.94 13.47
N VAL A 171 3.06 -37.53 12.31
CA VAL A 171 3.99 -36.97 11.31
C VAL A 171 3.47 -35.66 10.74
N MET A 172 2.17 -35.58 10.42
CA MET A 172 1.54 -34.33 9.97
C MET A 172 1.52 -33.25 11.06
N GLY A 173 1.33 -33.64 12.33
CA GLY A 173 1.38 -32.72 13.46
C GLY A 173 2.76 -32.11 13.65
N ILE A 174 3.81 -32.94 13.67
CA ILE A 174 5.20 -32.49 13.84
C ILE A 174 5.65 -31.66 12.63
N SER A 175 5.38 -32.11 11.41
CA SER A 175 5.73 -31.35 10.20
C SER A 175 4.96 -30.04 10.11
N GLY A 176 3.67 -30.03 10.49
CA GLY A 176 2.85 -28.84 10.57
C GLY A 176 3.40 -27.82 11.57
N ILE A 177 3.80 -28.25 12.77
CA ILE A 177 4.44 -27.40 13.78
C ILE A 177 5.77 -26.84 13.25
N TYR A 178 6.59 -27.68 12.62
CA TYR A 178 7.86 -27.25 12.05
C TYR A 178 7.69 -26.20 10.95
N VAL A 179 6.79 -26.44 9.99
CA VAL A 179 6.45 -25.48 8.93
C VAL A 179 5.88 -24.19 9.51
N PHE A 180 5.01 -24.30 10.51
CA PHE A 180 4.46 -23.13 11.21
C PHE A 180 5.57 -22.28 11.86
N LEU A 181 6.54 -22.91 12.53
CA LEU A 181 7.68 -22.20 13.11
C LEU A 181 8.53 -21.53 12.03
N LEU A 182 8.82 -22.21 10.90
CA LEU A 182 9.56 -21.61 9.79
C LEU A 182 8.82 -20.40 9.20
N ILE A 183 7.49 -20.46 9.09
CA ILE A 183 6.66 -19.33 8.63
C ILE A 183 6.77 -18.16 9.62
N LEU A 184 6.70 -18.40 10.93
CA LEU A 184 6.86 -17.35 11.95
C LEU A 184 8.23 -16.66 11.84
N PHE A 185 9.31 -17.42 11.68
CA PHE A 185 10.64 -16.87 11.48
C PHE A 185 10.74 -16.10 10.15
N TYR A 186 10.21 -16.67 9.06
CA TYR A 186 10.19 -16.02 7.74
C TYR A 186 9.51 -14.64 7.76
N ILE A 187 8.38 -14.54 8.47
CA ILE A 187 7.62 -13.30 8.58
C ILE A 187 8.39 -12.24 9.38
N THR A 188 9.16 -12.65 10.41
CA THR A 188 9.86 -11.73 11.34
C THR A 188 11.32 -11.45 10.97
N MET A 189 11.86 -12.12 9.94
CA MET A 189 13.28 -12.07 9.56
C MET A 189 13.74 -10.71 9.05
N ASP A 190 12.89 -9.96 8.35
CA ASP A 190 13.27 -8.68 7.76
C ASP A 190 13.54 -7.63 8.86
N LYS A 191 14.76 -7.10 8.91
CA LYS A 191 15.21 -6.16 9.93
C LYS A 191 15.56 -4.81 9.33
N ARG A 192 15.15 -3.74 10.03
CA ARG A 192 15.64 -2.38 9.77
C ARG A 192 17.08 -2.26 10.26
N THR A 193 17.92 -1.56 9.51
CA THR A 193 19.23 -1.12 10.01
C THR A 193 19.04 -0.01 11.04
N LEU A 194 20.11 0.39 11.75
CA LEU A 194 20.06 1.56 12.65
C LEU A 194 19.59 2.82 11.92
N LYS A 195 20.07 3.02 10.68
CA LYS A 195 19.63 4.10 9.79
C LYS A 195 18.13 3.99 9.47
N GLY A 196 17.66 2.81 9.10
CA GLY A 196 16.24 2.54 8.85
C GLY A 196 15.34 2.76 10.07
N ALA A 197 15.81 2.42 11.26
CA ALA A 197 15.07 2.62 12.51
C ALA A 197 14.95 4.11 12.87
N GLN A 198 16.02 4.89 12.72
CA GLN A 198 16.00 6.33 12.93
C GLN A 198 15.06 7.03 11.94
N GLU A 199 15.17 6.66 10.66
CA GLU A 199 14.31 7.19 9.60
C GLU A 199 12.83 6.87 9.90
N ALA A 200 12.52 5.60 10.21
CA ALA A 200 11.17 5.17 10.57
C ALA A 200 10.61 5.92 11.79
N ALA A 201 11.43 6.15 12.82
CA ALA A 201 11.02 6.91 14.00
C ALA A 201 10.65 8.37 13.65
N GLY A 202 11.42 9.00 12.75
CA GLY A 202 11.11 10.32 12.21
C GLY A 202 9.76 10.35 11.49
N TRP A 203 9.50 9.36 10.63
CA TRP A 203 8.23 9.26 9.90
C TRP A 203 7.03 8.96 10.81
N ILE A 204 7.22 8.17 11.87
CA ILE A 204 6.19 7.92 12.88
C ILE A 204 5.85 9.21 13.64
N ALA A 205 6.86 9.98 14.05
CA ALA A 205 6.66 11.26 14.71
C ALA A 205 5.94 12.26 13.78
N PHE A 206 6.36 12.32 12.51
CA PHE A 206 5.71 13.15 11.51
C PHE A 206 4.25 12.73 11.25
N LYS A 207 3.96 11.43 11.18
CA LYS A 207 2.59 10.89 11.07
C LYS A 207 1.72 11.35 12.24
N LYS A 208 2.22 11.26 13.46
CA LYS A 208 1.51 11.69 14.67
C LYS A 208 1.20 13.19 14.61
N TYR A 209 2.22 14.01 14.34
CA TYR A 209 2.05 15.45 14.16
C TYR A 209 1.02 15.78 13.09
N LEU A 210 1.11 15.17 11.91
CA LEU A 210 0.23 15.49 10.79
C LEU A 210 -1.22 15.06 11.06
N LYS A 211 -1.41 13.94 11.76
CA LYS A 211 -2.73 13.48 12.21
C LYS A 211 -3.34 14.49 13.20
N ASP A 212 -2.60 14.90 14.22
CA ASP A 212 -3.07 15.86 15.22
C ASP A 212 -3.35 17.25 14.58
N TYR A 213 -2.47 17.67 13.67
CA TYR A 213 -2.61 18.90 12.92
C TYR A 213 -3.83 18.90 11.98
N SER A 214 -4.13 17.77 11.33
CA SER A 214 -5.30 17.64 10.44
C SER A 214 -6.64 17.81 11.16
N VAL A 215 -6.68 17.50 12.46
CA VAL A 215 -7.87 17.65 13.31
C VAL A 215 -7.94 19.05 13.89
N THR A 216 -6.84 19.54 14.46
CA THR A 216 -6.82 20.80 15.20
C THR A 216 -6.81 22.04 14.31
N LYS A 217 -6.19 21.97 13.11
CA LYS A 217 -6.11 23.06 12.13
C LYS A 217 -5.62 24.39 12.75
N ASN A 218 -4.78 24.31 13.79
CA ASN A 218 -4.47 25.41 14.70
C ASN A 218 -3.79 26.63 14.06
N TYR A 219 -3.02 26.43 12.98
CA TYR A 219 -2.31 27.53 12.31
C TYR A 219 -2.28 27.27 10.80
N PRO A 220 -2.55 28.27 9.94
CA PRO A 220 -2.51 28.07 8.49
C PRO A 220 -1.08 27.89 7.97
N LEU A 221 -0.89 26.96 7.03
CA LEU A 221 0.39 26.73 6.37
C LEU A 221 0.84 27.97 5.60
N GLU A 222 2.13 28.30 5.72
CA GLU A 222 2.71 29.52 5.15
C GLU A 222 3.06 29.40 3.67
N SER A 223 3.03 28.19 3.10
CA SER A 223 3.39 27.91 1.71
C SER A 223 2.61 26.75 1.10
N VAL A 224 2.22 26.91 -0.17
CA VAL A 224 1.60 25.85 -1.00
C VAL A 224 2.54 24.65 -1.16
N ILE A 225 3.85 24.87 -1.22
CA ILE A 225 4.84 23.80 -1.39
C ILE A 225 4.83 22.86 -0.17
N ILE A 226 4.70 23.41 1.04
CA ILE A 226 4.62 22.62 2.27
C ILE A 226 3.30 21.83 2.31
N TRP A 227 2.21 22.47 1.88
CA TRP A 227 0.90 21.81 1.78
C TRP A 227 0.92 20.62 0.81
N GLU A 228 1.52 20.78 -0.37
CA GLU A 228 1.69 19.69 -1.33
C GLU A 228 2.54 18.55 -0.76
N LYS A 229 3.64 18.86 -0.06
CA LYS A 229 4.45 17.84 0.64
C LYS A 229 3.61 17.09 1.68
N TYR A 230 2.76 17.79 2.43
CA TYR A 230 1.90 17.17 3.45
C TYR A 230 0.83 16.27 2.85
N ILE A 231 0.24 16.65 1.71
CA ILE A 231 -0.71 15.77 1.00
C ILE A 231 -0.02 14.49 0.53
N VAL A 232 1.14 14.62 -0.12
CA VAL A 232 1.90 13.48 -0.64
C VAL A 232 2.29 12.53 0.48
N TYR A 233 3.01 13.01 1.50
CA TYR A 233 3.47 12.14 2.58
C TYR A 233 2.35 11.71 3.52
N GLY A 234 1.36 12.57 3.78
CA GLY A 234 0.18 12.21 4.56
C GLY A 234 -0.59 11.06 3.92
N SER A 235 -0.73 11.06 2.60
CA SER A 235 -1.38 9.95 1.88
C SER A 235 -0.57 8.66 1.98
N ALA A 236 0.77 8.70 1.85
CA ALA A 236 1.63 7.53 2.06
C ALA A 236 1.50 6.97 3.48
N LEU A 237 1.32 7.84 4.48
CA LEU A 237 1.15 7.47 5.89
C LEU A 237 -0.26 6.99 6.24
N GLY A 238 -1.19 6.99 5.28
CA GLY A 238 -2.58 6.56 5.44
C GLY A 238 -3.50 7.59 6.10
N ILE A 239 -3.15 8.88 6.06
CA ILE A 239 -4.05 9.97 6.50
C ILE A 239 -5.02 10.26 5.35
N SER A 240 -6.29 10.49 5.67
CA SER A 240 -7.32 10.69 4.64
C SER A 240 -7.02 11.94 3.81
N LEU A 241 -7.10 11.80 2.48
CA LEU A 241 -6.93 12.93 1.57
C LEU A 241 -7.93 14.06 1.85
N LYS A 242 -9.13 13.73 2.31
CA LYS A 242 -10.11 14.72 2.75
C LYS A 242 -9.56 15.59 3.88
N ALA A 243 -9.02 14.99 4.95
CA ALA A 243 -8.46 15.74 6.06
C ALA A 243 -7.24 16.58 5.66
N LEU A 244 -6.42 16.06 4.73
CA LEU A 244 -5.24 16.77 4.20
C LEU A 244 -5.61 17.94 3.29
N SER A 245 -6.66 17.80 2.47
CA SER A 245 -7.16 18.86 1.59
C SER A 245 -7.82 20.00 2.35
N GLU A 246 -8.37 19.72 3.55
CA GLU A 246 -8.98 20.74 4.42
C GLU A 246 -7.97 21.48 5.31
N LEU A 247 -6.67 21.22 5.17
CA LEU A 247 -5.64 21.94 5.93
C LEU A 247 -5.67 23.44 5.59
N PRO A 248 -5.65 24.33 6.59
CA PRO A 248 -5.67 25.76 6.35
C PRO A 248 -4.35 26.21 5.70
N ILE A 249 -4.41 27.06 4.67
CA ILE A 249 -3.24 27.58 3.95
C ILE A 249 -3.41 29.10 3.80
N LYS A 250 -2.35 29.87 4.06
CA LYS A 250 -2.34 31.31 3.73
C LYS A 250 -2.10 31.47 2.23
N PHE A 251 -3.14 31.88 1.51
CA PHE A 251 -3.03 32.17 0.08
C PHE A 251 -2.37 33.53 -0.16
N LYS A 252 -1.17 33.54 -0.75
CA LYS A 252 -0.67 34.67 -1.55
C LYS A 252 -0.83 34.29 -3.03
N GLY A 253 -1.25 35.23 -3.87
CA GLY A 253 -1.65 35.00 -5.27
C GLY A 253 -0.59 34.37 -6.19
N ALA A 254 -0.98 34.17 -7.46
CA ALA A 254 -0.26 33.54 -8.59
C ALA A 254 0.19 32.06 -8.42
N THR A 255 0.58 31.62 -7.22
CA THR A 255 1.06 30.25 -6.98
C THR A 255 -0.03 29.18 -7.16
N THR A 256 -1.29 29.53 -6.88
CA THR A 256 -2.46 28.66 -7.02
C THR A 256 -2.77 28.23 -8.47
N GLN A 257 -2.44 29.05 -9.47
CA GLN A 257 -2.67 28.70 -10.88
C GLN A 257 -1.62 27.72 -11.43
N THR A 258 -0.50 27.52 -10.73
CA THR A 258 0.62 26.70 -11.22
C THR A 258 0.78 25.36 -10.50
N SER A 259 0.01 25.12 -9.44
CA SER A 259 -0.01 23.84 -8.72
C SER A 259 -1.02 22.89 -9.36
N TYR A 260 -0.54 21.76 -9.87
CA TYR A 260 -1.41 20.71 -10.43
C TYR A 260 -2.26 20.05 -9.33
N LEU A 261 -1.73 19.92 -8.12
CA LEU A 261 -2.48 19.39 -6.97
C LEU A 261 -3.61 20.33 -6.54
N TYR A 262 -3.36 21.64 -6.52
CA TYR A 262 -4.38 22.63 -6.23
C TYR A 262 -5.47 22.65 -7.32
N ALA A 263 -5.08 22.64 -8.60
CA ALA A 263 -6.03 22.58 -9.71
C ALA A 263 -6.90 21.32 -9.67
N ALA A 264 -6.32 20.19 -9.27
CA ALA A 264 -7.00 18.92 -9.12
C ALA A 264 -7.94 18.88 -7.90
N GLY A 265 -7.58 19.53 -6.78
CA GLY A 265 -8.28 19.39 -5.49
C GLY A 265 -9.24 20.52 -5.10
N LEU A 266 -9.11 21.72 -5.71
CA LEU A 266 -9.85 22.93 -5.33
C LEU A 266 -10.47 23.68 -6.52
N SER A 267 -10.51 23.08 -7.71
CA SER A 267 -11.47 23.52 -8.72
C SER A 267 -12.89 23.23 -8.22
N ASP A 268 -13.86 24.00 -8.70
CA ASP A 268 -15.31 24.05 -8.36
C ASP A 268 -16.08 22.70 -8.48
N SER A 269 -15.35 21.58 -8.57
CA SER A 269 -15.74 20.25 -8.99
C SER A 269 -15.92 19.23 -7.86
N GLY A 270 -15.27 19.40 -6.71
CA GLY A 270 -15.42 18.50 -5.55
C GLY A 270 -14.15 17.74 -5.15
N GLN A 271 -14.24 16.98 -4.07
CA GLN A 271 -13.13 16.30 -3.39
C GLN A 271 -12.48 15.23 -4.28
N LEU A 272 -11.14 15.23 -4.40
CA LEU A 272 -10.39 14.16 -5.07
C LEU A 272 -10.60 12.82 -4.35
N SER A 273 -11.33 11.89 -4.98
CA SER A 273 -11.57 10.53 -4.47
C SER A 273 -10.75 9.49 -5.22
N PHE A 274 -9.74 8.94 -4.54
CA PHE A 274 -8.94 7.79 -5.01
C PHE A 274 -9.42 6.44 -4.47
N GLY A 275 -10.55 6.40 -3.76
CA GLY A 275 -11.06 5.20 -3.08
C GLY A 275 -11.20 4.01 -4.02
N SER A 276 -11.92 4.16 -5.14
CA SER A 276 -12.11 3.08 -6.11
C SER A 276 -10.82 2.67 -6.84
N LEU A 277 -9.84 3.57 -7.01
CA LEU A 277 -8.49 3.21 -7.49
C LEU A 277 -7.76 2.31 -6.50
N SER A 278 -7.79 2.67 -5.21
CA SER A 278 -7.20 1.84 -4.16
C SER A 278 -7.87 0.45 -4.09
N THR A 279 -9.19 0.38 -4.25
CA THR A 279 -9.94 -0.89 -4.32
C THR A 279 -9.54 -1.71 -5.55
N GLY A 280 -9.39 -1.09 -6.71
CA GLY A 280 -8.93 -1.77 -7.93
C GLY A 280 -7.56 -2.41 -7.75
N PHE A 281 -6.56 -1.66 -7.25
CA PHE A 281 -5.23 -2.22 -6.99
C PHE A 281 -5.22 -3.25 -5.84
N ASN A 282 -6.04 -3.07 -4.80
CA ASN A 282 -6.21 -4.09 -3.76
C ASN A 282 -6.81 -5.38 -4.33
N SER A 283 -7.72 -5.27 -5.31
CA SER A 283 -8.35 -6.43 -5.95
C SER A 283 -7.36 -7.29 -6.75
N LEU A 284 -6.29 -6.69 -7.30
CA LEU A 284 -5.19 -7.46 -7.91
C LEU A 284 -4.55 -8.39 -6.87
N SER A 285 -4.40 -7.94 -5.63
CA SER A 285 -3.80 -8.77 -4.57
C SER A 285 -4.74 -9.88 -4.07
N SER A 286 -6.06 -9.76 -4.27
CA SER A 286 -7.05 -10.75 -3.81
C SER A 286 -7.57 -11.71 -4.88
N SER A 287 -7.71 -11.28 -6.13
CA SER A 287 -8.37 -12.07 -7.19
C SER A 287 -7.54 -13.23 -7.73
N TYR A 288 -6.21 -13.18 -7.59
CA TYR A 288 -5.33 -14.24 -8.10
C TYR A 288 -4.83 -15.22 -7.02
N GLY A 289 -5.29 -15.07 -5.78
CA GLY A 289 -5.02 -16.02 -4.70
C GLY A 289 -5.91 -17.26 -4.70
N ALA A 290 -6.83 -17.39 -5.67
CA ALA A 290 -7.82 -18.46 -5.71
C ALA A 290 -7.37 -19.74 -6.45
N SER A 291 -6.23 -19.72 -7.17
CA SER A 291 -5.71 -20.91 -7.85
C SER A 291 -4.39 -21.36 -7.23
N GLY A 292 -4.49 -22.09 -6.12
CA GLY A 292 -3.41 -22.89 -5.55
C GLY A 292 -2.71 -22.27 -4.35
N SER A 293 -2.75 -23.01 -3.23
CA SER A 293 -2.13 -22.77 -1.92
C SER A 293 -2.93 -21.87 -0.98
N GLY A 294 -3.41 -22.48 0.11
CA GLY A 294 -4.14 -21.82 1.18
C GLY A 294 -3.30 -20.72 1.81
N SER A 295 -3.79 -19.49 1.74
CA SER A 295 -3.28 -18.37 2.53
C SER A 295 -4.37 -17.91 3.49
N SER A 296 -3.98 -17.90 4.75
CA SER A 296 -4.72 -17.56 5.96
C SER A 296 -5.62 -16.33 5.83
N GLY A 297 -6.84 -16.47 6.35
CA GLY A 297 -7.82 -15.39 6.49
C GLY A 297 -7.28 -14.21 7.32
N GLY A 298 -7.41 -13.01 6.75
CA GLY A 298 -7.22 -11.77 7.46
C GLY A 298 -8.50 -11.42 8.23
N PHE A 299 -8.47 -11.58 9.54
CA PHE A 299 -9.48 -10.99 10.42
C PHE A 299 -9.26 -9.48 10.49
N SER A 300 -10.18 -8.72 9.90
CA SER A 300 -10.34 -7.29 10.16
C SER A 300 -10.97 -7.12 11.54
N GLY A 301 -10.13 -6.99 12.57
CA GLY A 301 -10.55 -6.55 13.90
C GLY A 301 -11.00 -5.09 13.86
N GLY A 302 -12.29 -4.88 13.60
CA GLY A 302 -12.95 -3.58 13.76
C GLY A 302 -13.06 -3.25 15.25
N GLY A 303 -12.34 -2.23 15.68
CA GLY A 303 -12.49 -1.64 17.01
C GLY A 303 -13.82 -0.89 17.11
N GLY A 304 -14.72 -1.37 17.96
CA GLY A 304 -15.90 -0.65 18.42
C GLY A 304 -15.71 -0.20 19.86
N GLY A 305 -15.18 1.01 20.04
CA GLY A 305 -15.22 1.72 21.31
C GLY A 305 -16.43 2.65 21.34
N GLY A 306 -17.37 2.40 22.25
CA GLY A 306 -18.51 3.25 22.51
C GLY A 306 -18.73 3.38 24.02
N GLY A 307 -18.22 4.45 24.60
CA GLY A 307 -18.59 4.90 25.93
C GLY A 307 -19.79 5.84 25.86
N GLY A 308 -20.65 5.78 26.87
CA GLY A 308 -21.75 6.72 27.08
C GLY A 308 -22.43 6.42 28.41
N GLY A 309 -22.18 7.26 29.40
CA GLY A 309 -22.84 7.19 30.70
C GLY A 309 -24.06 8.12 30.81
N SER A 310 -24.58 8.15 32.04
CA SER A 310 -25.48 9.13 32.67
C SER A 310 -27.00 8.83 32.74
N GLY A 311 -27.55 9.09 33.94
CA GLY A 311 -28.96 9.33 34.23
C GLY A 311 -29.69 8.11 34.81
N GLY A 312 -29.87 7.98 36.14
CA GLY A 312 -31.04 8.50 36.87
C GLY A 312 -32.03 7.34 37.11
N GLY A 313 -32.68 7.14 38.25
CA GLY A 313 -32.83 7.92 39.46
C GLY A 313 -33.38 7.05 40.60
N MET A 314 -33.67 7.73 41.70
CA MET A 314 -34.25 7.21 42.92
C MET A 314 -35.70 6.75 42.69
N SER A 315 -36.02 5.54 43.14
CA SER A 315 -37.26 5.14 43.82
C SER A 315 -37.21 3.64 44.12
#